data_AF-A0A7C0VU21-F1
#
_entry.id   AF-A0A7C0VU21-F1
#
_cell.length_a   1.000
_cell.length_b   1.000
_cell.length_c   1.000
_cell.angle_alpha   90.00
_cell.angle_beta   90.00
_cell.angle_gamma   90.00
#
_symmetry.space_group_name_H-M   'P 1'
#
loop_
_entity.id
_entity.type
_entity.pdbx_description
1 polymer ?
#
loop_
_entity_poly.entity_id
_entity_poly.type
_entity_poly.pdbx_seq_one_letter_code
_entity_poly.pdbx_strand_id
1 'polypeptide(L)' 'MKEEKKVREIVIPGQFLGEGKSLHGTYFENGKVFSKFLGIVKQRGNGFMVIPLAGKYRPKIGDKVIGIIQ' A
#
# COMPACT_ATOMS: atom_id res chain seq x y z
N MET A 1 21.42 10.50 19.61
CA MET A 1 21.41 9.33 18.71
C MET A 1 20.62 9.73 17.48
N LYS A 2 21.28 9.90 16.32
CA LYS A 2 20.60 10.31 15.08
C LYS A 2 19.86 9.09 14.52
N GLU A 3 18.54 9.15 14.45
CA GLU A 3 17.75 8.19 13.67
C GLU A 3 18.19 8.28 12.21
N GLU A 4 18.81 7.22 11.71
CA GLU A 4 19.13 7.06 10.31
C GLU A 4 17.81 7.03 9.52
N LYS A 5 17.60 8.02 8.66
CA LYS A 5 16.34 8.22 7.95
C LYS A 5 16.19 7.11 6.90
N LYS A 6 15.56 6.00 7.30
CA LYS A 6 15.37 4.83 6.43
C LYS A 6 14.63 5.27 5.15
N VAL A 7 15.32 5.17 4.01
CA VAL A 7 14.75 5.49 2.70
C VAL A 7 13.58 4.55 2.46
N ARG A 8 12.41 5.11 2.15
CA ARG A 8 11.22 4.34 1.84
C ARG A 8 11.35 3.81 0.42
N GLU A 9 11.20 2.51 0.27
CA GLU A 9 11.29 1.84 -1.04
C GLU A 9 10.05 2.15 -1.88
N ILE A 10 10.29 2.55 -3.13
CA ILE A 10 9.26 2.79 -4.15
C ILE A 10 9.09 1.52 -4.97
N VAL A 11 7.84 1.19 -5.26
CA VAL A 11 7.46 0.00 -6.04
C VAL A 11 6.58 0.37 -7.21
N ILE A 12 6.63 -0.43 -8.28
CA ILE A 12 5.77 -0.30 -9.47
C ILE A 12 4.66 -1.37 -9.48
N PRO A 13 3.56 -1.17 -10.24
CA PRO A 13 2.56 -2.22 -10.44
C PRO A 13 3.19 -3.51 -11.00
N GLY A 14 2.81 -4.66 -10.45
CA GLY A 14 3.34 -5.98 -10.81
C GLY A 14 4.65 -6.36 -10.11
N GLN A 15 5.27 -5.45 -9.34
CA GLN A 15 6.51 -5.76 -8.60
C GLN A 15 6.26 -6.79 -7.50
N PHE A 16 7.08 -7.84 -7.45
CA PHE A 16 7.07 -8.85 -6.40
C PHE A 16 7.50 -8.26 -5.05
N LEU A 17 6.74 -8.54 -4.00
CA LEU A 17 6.97 -8.02 -2.65
C LEU A 17 7.39 -9.11 -1.66
N GLY A 18 6.98 -10.36 -1.89
CA GLY A 18 7.30 -11.48 -1.02
C GLY A 18 6.19 -12.52 -0.96
N GLU A 19 6.37 -13.50 -0.07
CA GLU A 19 5.38 -14.51 0.27
C GLU A 19 4.74 -14.15 1.61
N GLY A 20 3.41 -14.14 1.67
CA GLY A 20 2.69 -13.70 2.87
C GLY A 20 1.27 -13.22 2.58
N LYS A 21 0.75 -12.37 3.48
CA LYS A 21 -0.60 -11.82 3.35
C LYS A 21 -0.61 -10.59 2.44
N SER A 22 -1.48 -10.60 1.43
CA SER A 22 -1.77 -9.40 0.64
C SER A 22 -2.67 -8.46 1.44
N LEU A 23 -2.22 -7.23 1.66
CA LEU A 23 -3.00 -6.17 2.32
C LEU A 23 -3.40 -5.09 1.29
N HIS A 24 -3.65 -3.88 1.77
CA HIS A 24 -4.07 -2.78 0.92
C HIS A 24 -2.98 -2.40 -0.10
N GLY A 25 -3.37 -2.24 -1.36
CA GLY A 25 -2.46 -1.80 -2.42
C GLY A 25 -1.65 -2.92 -3.06
N THR A 26 -1.89 -4.17 -2.67
CA THR A 26 -1.27 -5.37 -3.24
C THR A 26 -2.32 -6.32 -3.81
N TYR A 27 -1.88 -7.30 -4.58
CA TYR A 27 -2.68 -8.47 -4.96
C TYR A 27 -1.88 -9.75 -4.73
N PHE A 28 -2.58 -10.87 -4.63
CA PHE A 28 -1.98 -12.19 -4.41
C PHE A 28 -2.16 -13.06 -5.65
N GLU A 29 -1.10 -13.71 -6.08
CA GLU A 29 -1.12 -14.60 -7.25
C GLU A 29 -0.06 -15.70 -7.06
N ASN A 30 -0.44 -16.97 -7.25
CA ASN A 30 0.47 -18.12 -7.20
C ASN A 30 1.37 -18.18 -5.94
N GLY A 31 0.81 -17.94 -4.75
CA GLY A 31 1.59 -17.99 -3.50
C GLY A 31 2.33 -16.69 -3.15
N LYS A 32 2.32 -15.71 -4.08
CA LYS A 32 3.18 -14.52 -4.02
C LYS A 32 2.33 -13.24 -3.93
N VAL A 33 2.88 -12.22 -3.29
CA VAL A 33 2.28 -10.90 -3.18
C VAL A 33 2.98 -9.93 -4.12
N PHE A 34 2.18 -9.17 -4.85
CA PHE A 34 2.64 -8.20 -5.83
C PHE A 34 2.02 -6.82 -5.57
N SER A 35 2.74 -5.77 -5.95
CA SER A 35 2.21 -4.41 -5.89
C SER A 35 1.14 -4.19 -6.95
N LYS A 36 0.02 -3.55 -6.57
CA LYS A 36 -1.03 -3.12 -7.51
C LYS A 36 -0.81 -1.69 -8.02
N PHE A 37 0.03 -0.90 -7.34
CA PHE A 37 0.16 0.53 -7.58
C PHE A 37 1.62 0.98 -7.65
N LEU A 38 1.86 2.12 -8.30
CA LEU A 38 3.06 2.91 -8.03
C LEU A 38 2.94 3.50 -6.62
N GLY A 39 3.88 3.17 -5.74
CA GLY A 39 3.69 3.45 -4.32
C GLY A 39 4.91 3.19 -3.46
N ILE A 40 4.71 3.35 -2.15
CA ILE A 40 5.68 3.00 -1.13
C ILE A 40 5.28 1.68 -0.50
N VAL A 41 6.19 0.71 -0.47
CA VAL A 41 5.94 -0.56 0.22
C VAL A 41 6.05 -0.39 1.74
N LYS A 42 5.16 -1.04 2.46
CA LYS A 42 5.20 -1.15 3.92
C LYS A 42 4.88 -2.58 4.33
N GLN A 43 5.74 -3.16 5.16
CA GLN A 43 5.52 -4.47 5.74
C GLN A 43 4.93 -4.32 7.15
N ARG A 44 3.92 -5.12 7.48
CA ARG A 44 3.33 -5.19 8.82
C ARG A 44 3.18 -6.66 9.20
N GLY A 45 4.04 -7.16 10.08
CA GLY A 45 4.11 -8.59 10.38
C GLY A 45 4.41 -9.39 9.12
N ASN A 46 3.57 -10.39 8.82
CA ASN A 46 3.67 -11.20 7.60
C ASN A 46 2.87 -10.65 6.40
N GLY A 47 2.41 -9.40 6.48
CA GLY A 47 1.63 -8.76 5.43
C GLY A 47 2.37 -7.66 4.71
N PHE A 48 2.14 -7.55 3.39
CA PHE A 48 2.66 -6.48 2.55
C PHE A 48 1.53 -5.55 2.13
N MET A 49 1.76 -4.25 2.27
CA MET A 49 0.86 -3.21 1.77
C MET A 49 1.64 -2.19 0.93
N VAL A 50 0.95 -1.55 0.01
CA VAL A 50 1.50 -0.45 -0.79
C VAL A 50 0.65 0.79 -0.58
N ILE A 51 1.31 1.88 -0.20
CA ILE A 51 0.71 3.21 -0.10
C ILE A 51 0.86 3.85 -1.47
N PRO A 52 -0.23 4.03 -2.25
CA PRO A 52 -0.14 4.58 -3.60
C PRO A 52 0.30 6.05 -3.55
N LEU A 53 1.10 6.49 -4.53
CA LEU A 53 1.52 7.91 -4.63
C LEU A 53 0.39 8.82 -5.13
N ALA A 54 -0.61 8.27 -5.81
CA ALA A 54 -1.77 8.99 -6.32
C ALA A 54 -3.03 8.11 -6.26
N GLY A 55 -4.20 8.74 -6.21
CA GLY A 55 -5.49 8.03 -6.24
C GLY A 55 -6.65 8.86 -5.72
N LYS A 56 -7.86 8.32 -5.89
CA LYS A 56 -9.08 8.89 -5.30
C LYS A 56 -9.18 8.53 -3.82
N TYR A 57 -9.96 9.30 -3.09
CA TYR A 57 -10.38 8.96 -1.73
C TYR A 57 -11.05 7.57 -1.71
N ARG A 58 -10.63 6.71 -0.77
CA ARG A 58 -11.21 5.39 -0.52
C ARG A 58 -11.96 5.44 0.82
N PRO A 59 -13.30 5.55 0.81
CA PRO A 59 -14.08 5.72 2.03
C PRO A 59 -13.85 4.61 3.04
N LYS A 60 -13.74 4.98 4.32
CA LYS A 60 -13.73 4.06 5.45
C LYS A 60 -14.81 4.43 6.45
N ILE A 61 -15.29 3.41 7.17
CA ILE A 61 -16.25 3.60 8.26
C ILE A 61 -15.64 4.56 9.29
N GLY A 62 -16.38 5.61 9.64
CA GLY A 62 -15.97 6.63 10.60
C GLY A 62 -15.26 7.84 9.99
N ASP A 63 -14.97 7.84 8.69
CA ASP A 63 -14.42 9.02 8.03
C ASP A 63 -15.47 10.14 7.99
N LYS A 64 -15.09 11.33 8.48
CA LYS A 64 -15.89 12.55 8.32
C LYS A 64 -15.54 13.19 6.98
N VAL A 65 -16.52 13.34 6.10
CA VAL A 65 -16.35 13.87 4.74
C VAL A 65 -17.21 15.11 4.52
N ILE A 66 -16.79 15.98 3.59
CA ILE A 66 -17.57 17.11 3.10
C ILE A 66 -17.97 16.80 1.66
N GLY A 67 -19.27 16.65 1.41
CA GLY A 67 -19.83 16.38 0.09
C GLY A 67 -20.40 17.62 -0.58
N ILE A 68 -20.57 17.56 -1.90
CA ILE A 68 -21.29 18.55 -2.71
C ILE A 68 -22.53 17.83 -3.26
N ILE A 69 -23.71 18.43 -3.12
CA ILE A 69 -24.97 17.88 -3.67
C ILE A 69 -24.96 18.10 -5.19
N GLN A 70 -25.31 17.06 -5.96
CA GLN A 70 -25.42 17.08 -7.42
C GLN A 70 -26.87 17.08 -7.88
#